data_AF-A0A1W9URW0-F1
#
_entry.id   AF-A0A1W9URW0-F1
#
_cell.length_a   1.000
_cell.length_b   1.000
_cell.length_c   1.000
_cell.angle_alpha   90.00
_cell.angle_beta   90.00
_cell.angle_gamma   90.00
#
_symmetry.space_group_name_H-M   'P 1'
#
loop_
_entity.id
_entity.type
_entity.pdbx_description
1 polymer ?
#
loop_
_entity_poly.entity_id
_entity_poly.type
_entity_poly.pdbx_seq_one_letter_code
_entity_poly.pdbx_strand_id
1 'polypeptide(L)'
;MASTAGITLYPCCHSRLTQLIDPRITPQPKAMIANFGYLPNGDHSTTTNAKSSCDTIKQATQLLAPSGRIALVLYTGHDGAKEEVEAIENLCNELDGQTWNVLRVQPVNRNNAPYLLVIEKK
;
A
#
# COMPACT_ATOMS: atom_id res chain seq x y z
N MET A 1 15.31 -18.79 3.15
CA MET A 1 14.09 -18.17 3.70
C MET A 1 14.18 -18.28 5.21
N ALA A 2 14.23 -17.16 5.94
CA ALA A 2 14.08 -17.19 7.39
C ALA A 2 12.58 -17.30 7.68
N SER A 3 12.13 -18.45 8.20
CA SER A 3 10.74 -18.63 8.63
C SER A 3 10.73 -18.70 10.15
N THR A 4 10.04 -17.75 10.76
CA THR A 4 9.54 -17.87 12.13
C THR A 4 8.08 -18.31 12.03
N ALA A 5 7.54 -19.05 13.00
CA ALA A 5 6.18 -19.56 12.91
C ALA A 5 5.17 -18.44 12.56
N GLY A 6 4.46 -18.60 11.44
CA GLY A 6 3.49 -17.61 10.94
C GLY A 6 4.07 -16.40 10.21
N ILE A 7 5.39 -16.32 10.00
CA ILE A 7 6.06 -15.23 9.30
C ILE A 7 6.85 -15.78 8.10
N THR A 8 6.53 -15.26 6.92
CA THR A 8 7.24 -15.53 5.67
C THR A 8 7.77 -14.23 5.10
N LEU A 9 9.08 -14.16 4.85
CA LEU A 9 9.73 -13.01 4.23
C LEU A 9 10.02 -13.31 2.75
N TYR A 10 9.55 -12.42 1.88
CA TYR A 10 9.80 -12.47 0.45
C TYR A 10 10.79 -11.36 0.06
N PRO A 11 12.03 -11.68 -0.33
CA PRO A 11 13.03 -10.69 -0.75
C PRO A 11 12.76 -10.24 -2.18
N CYS A 12 11.62 -9.59 -2.43
CA CYS A 12 11.22 -9.09 -3.72
C CYS A 12 10.42 -7.79 -3.61
N CYS A 13 10.14 -7.17 -4.75
CA CYS A 13 9.28 -6.00 -4.81
C CYS A 13 7.83 -6.35 -4.40
N HIS A 14 7.18 -5.43 -3.67
CA HIS A 14 5.78 -5.49 -3.27
C HIS A 14 4.80 -5.57 -4.46
N SER A 15 5.23 -5.13 -5.65
CA SER A 15 4.46 -5.22 -6.90
C SER A 15 4.22 -6.65 -7.40
N ARG A 16 4.68 -7.68 -6.68
CA ARG A 16 4.47 -9.10 -7.00
C ARG A 16 3.38 -9.76 -6.15
N LEU A 17 2.56 -8.99 -5.44
CA LEU A 17 1.60 -9.49 -4.45
C LEU A 17 0.72 -10.66 -4.96
N THR A 18 0.15 -10.58 -6.16
CA THR A 18 -0.67 -11.67 -6.74
C THR A 18 0.12 -12.91 -7.16
N GLN A 19 1.45 -12.81 -7.28
CA GLN A 19 2.33 -13.96 -7.51
C GLN A 19 2.65 -14.68 -6.19
N LEU A 20 2.53 -13.97 -5.06
CA LEU A 20 2.86 -14.49 -3.73
C LEU A 20 1.64 -15.04 -2.99
N ILE A 21 0.47 -14.45 -3.21
CA ILE A 21 -0.78 -14.84 -2.57
C ILE A 21 -1.69 -15.47 -3.62
N ASP A 22 -1.80 -16.80 -3.59
CA ASP A 22 -2.79 -17.55 -4.37
C ASP A 22 -4.10 -17.66 -3.57
N PRO A 23 -5.20 -16.99 -3.98
CA PRO A 23 -6.46 -17.03 -3.26
C PRO A 23 -7.14 -18.42 -3.26
N ARG A 24 -6.66 -19.37 -4.07
CA ARG A 24 -7.14 -20.77 -4.08
C ARG A 24 -6.55 -21.60 -2.93
N ILE A 25 -5.44 -21.13 -2.36
CA ILE A 25 -4.65 -21.86 -1.35
C ILE A 25 -4.56 -21.05 -0.04
N THR A 26 -4.53 -19.73 -0.15
CA THR A 26 -4.39 -18.80 0.98
C THR A 26 -5.71 -18.04 1.18
N PRO A 27 -6.24 -17.97 2.41
CA PRO A 27 -7.38 -17.12 2.71
C PRO A 27 -7.12 -15.66 2.30
N GLN A 28 -8.15 -15.00 1.77
CA GLN A 28 -8.06 -13.59 1.41
C GLN A 28 -7.67 -12.74 2.62
N PRO A 29 -6.69 -11.81 2.49
CA PRO A 29 -6.27 -10.99 3.61
C PRO A 29 -7.37 -10.04 4.07
N LYS A 30 -7.54 -9.92 5.40
CA LYS A 30 -8.44 -8.93 6.03
C LYS A 30 -7.76 -7.58 6.25
N ALA A 31 -6.44 -7.56 6.30
CA ALA A 31 -5.66 -6.35 6.51
C ALA A 31 -4.41 -6.38 5.63
N MET A 32 -4.07 -5.23 5.09
CA MET A 32 -2.81 -4.99 4.40
C MET A 32 -2.28 -3.61 4.81
N ILE A 33 -0.96 -3.48 4.91
CA ILE A 33 -0.31 -2.20 5.18
C ILE A 33 0.89 -2.04 4.25
N ALA A 34 1.05 -0.84 3.71
CA ALA A 34 2.19 -0.45 2.90
C ALA A 34 2.73 0.90 3.40
N ASN A 35 4.05 1.02 3.48
CA ASN A 35 4.75 2.28 3.71
C ASN A 35 5.48 2.65 2.41
N PHE A 36 5.13 3.78 1.81
CA PHE A 36 5.71 4.24 0.55
C PHE A 36 6.83 5.25 0.79
N GLY A 37 8.01 4.94 0.26
CA GLY A 37 9.25 5.69 0.42
C GLY A 37 10.45 4.73 0.46
N TYR A 38 11.51 5.16 1.13
CA TYR A 38 12.72 4.37 1.35
C TYR A 38 12.79 3.82 2.79
N LEU A 39 13.62 2.81 2.99
CA LEU A 39 13.91 2.25 4.31
C LEU A 39 14.82 3.21 5.10
N PRO A 40 14.46 3.64 6.33
CA PRO A 40 15.35 4.44 7.16
C PRO A 40 16.68 3.73 7.41
N ASN A 41 17.79 4.44 7.27
CA ASN A 41 19.17 3.90 7.36
C ASN A 41 19.53 2.86 6.28
N GLY A 42 18.71 2.72 5.23
CA GLY A 42 18.98 1.87 4.08
C GLY A 42 19.59 2.61 2.90
N ASP A 43 19.69 1.94 1.76
CA ASP A 43 20.05 2.57 0.49
C ASP A 43 18.85 3.37 -0.05
N HIS A 44 18.97 4.70 -0.09
CA HIS A 44 17.91 5.60 -0.56
C HIS A 44 17.64 5.47 -2.07
N SER A 45 18.53 4.82 -2.84
CA SER A 45 18.24 4.48 -4.24
C SER A 45 17.19 3.36 -4.35
N THR A 46 17.00 2.58 -3.29
CA THR A 46 15.94 1.59 -3.17
C THR A 46 14.72 2.23 -2.48
N THR A 47 13.86 2.82 -3.30
CA THR A 47 12.62 3.47 -2.89
C THR A 47 11.43 2.97 -3.71
N THR A 48 10.22 3.18 -3.21
CA THR A 48 8.99 2.99 -4.01
C THR A 48 8.90 4.04 -5.12
N ASN A 49 8.11 3.72 -6.15
CA ASN A 49 7.78 4.65 -7.23
C ASN A 49 6.31 4.50 -7.65
N ALA A 50 5.76 5.57 -8.24
CA ALA A 50 4.38 5.68 -8.68
C ALA A 50 3.84 4.43 -9.39
N LYS A 51 4.58 3.90 -10.36
CA LYS A 51 4.17 2.72 -11.12
C LYS A 51 4.03 1.49 -10.21
N SER A 52 5.09 1.12 -9.49
CA SER A 52 5.09 -0.07 -8.64
C SER A 52 4.06 0.01 -7.50
N SER A 53 3.83 1.22 -7.00
CA SER A 53 2.91 1.49 -5.90
C SER A 53 1.45 1.36 -6.34
N CYS A 54 1.10 1.98 -7.47
CA CYS A 54 -0.23 1.81 -8.07
C CYS A 54 -0.51 0.36 -8.48
N ASP A 55 0.48 -0.33 -9.07
CA ASP A 55 0.37 -1.75 -9.42
C ASP A 55 0.10 -2.61 -8.16
N THR A 56 0.73 -2.28 -7.03
CA THR A 56 0.52 -3.00 -5.77
C THR A 56 -0.84 -2.71 -5.17
N ILE A 57 -1.30 -1.45 -5.18
CA ILE A 57 -2.61 -1.08 -4.64
C ILE A 57 -3.72 -1.78 -5.43
N LYS A 58 -3.61 -1.84 -6.76
CA LYS A 58 -4.56 -2.58 -7.62
C LYS A 58 -4.59 -4.07 -7.30
N GLN A 59 -3.43 -4.68 -7.05
CA GLN A 59 -3.36 -6.08 -6.63
C GLN A 59 -3.95 -6.29 -5.23
N ALA A 60 -3.68 -5.37 -4.31
CA ALA A 60 -4.18 -5.41 -2.95
C ALA A 60 -5.72 -5.34 -2.91
N THR A 61 -6.34 -4.44 -3.68
CA THR A 61 -7.81 -4.32 -3.75
C THR A 61 -8.47 -5.56 -4.38
N GLN A 62 -7.82 -6.22 -5.33
CA GLN A 62 -8.28 -7.50 -5.89
C GLN A 62 -8.27 -8.62 -4.85
N LEU A 63 -7.22 -8.69 -4.02
CA LEU A 63 -7.00 -9.77 -3.05
C LEU A 63 -7.74 -9.56 -1.71
N LEU A 64 -8.11 -8.32 -1.38
CA LEU A 64 -8.70 -7.97 -0.09
C LEU A 64 -10.07 -8.66 0.11
N ALA A 65 -10.23 -9.27 1.27
CA ALA A 65 -11.49 -9.86 1.70
C ALA A 65 -12.58 -8.79 1.91
N PRO A 66 -13.88 -9.14 1.82
CA PRO A 66 -14.98 -8.26 2.23
C PRO A 66 -14.78 -7.74 3.66
N SER A 67 -15.13 -6.48 3.90
CA SER A 67 -14.88 -5.76 5.16
C SER A 67 -13.41 -5.65 5.58
N GLY A 68 -12.48 -5.98 4.66
CA GLY A 68 -11.04 -5.84 4.86
C GLY A 68 -10.56 -4.40 4.64
N ARG A 69 -9.36 -4.09 5.14
CA ARG A 69 -8.78 -2.74 5.05
C ARG A 69 -7.34 -2.76 4.53
N ILE A 70 -7.00 -1.75 3.73
CA ILE A 70 -5.63 -1.47 3.29
C ILE A 70 -5.24 -0.10 3.88
N ALA A 71 -4.13 -0.05 4.60
CA ALA A 71 -3.54 1.18 5.10
C ALA A 71 -2.31 1.55 4.27
N LEU A 72 -2.36 2.70 3.60
CA LEU A 72 -1.27 3.25 2.80
C LEU A 72 -0.65 4.42 3.57
N VAL A 73 0.58 4.25 4.07
CA VAL A 73 1.34 5.33 4.70
C VAL A 73 2.14 6.03 3.62
N LEU A 74 1.86 7.31 3.39
CA LEU A 74 2.47 8.13 2.35
C LEU A 74 3.46 9.12 2.97
N TYR A 75 4.74 8.97 2.65
CA TYR A 75 5.79 9.89 3.06
C TYR A 75 5.99 10.95 1.97
N THR A 76 5.81 12.23 2.28
CA THR A 76 5.77 13.32 1.28
C THR A 76 7.10 14.05 1.07
N GLY A 77 8.12 13.72 1.86
CA GLY A 77 9.33 14.55 2.01
C GLY A 77 10.56 14.11 1.21
N HIS A 78 10.44 13.10 0.34
CA HIS A 78 11.58 12.54 -0.40
C HIS A 78 11.51 12.81 -1.89
N ASP A 79 12.64 12.65 -2.58
CA ASP A 79 12.69 12.77 -4.04
C ASP A 79 11.75 11.75 -4.68
N GLY A 80 10.93 12.21 -5.64
CA GLY A 80 9.89 11.40 -6.27
C GLY A 80 8.59 11.23 -5.46
N ALA A 81 8.55 11.66 -4.19
CA ALA A 81 7.35 11.50 -3.34
C ALA A 81 6.11 12.16 -3.94
N LYS A 82 6.26 13.35 -4.53
CA LYS A 82 5.14 14.10 -5.11
C LYS A 82 4.42 13.30 -6.21
N GLU A 83 5.17 12.79 -7.18
CA GLU A 83 4.62 12.01 -8.30
C GLU A 83 3.94 10.73 -7.80
N GLU A 84 4.60 10.02 -6.87
CA GLU A 84 4.05 8.79 -6.29
C GLU A 84 2.76 9.04 -5.51
N VAL A 85 2.75 10.08 -4.66
CA VAL A 85 1.59 10.47 -3.88
C VAL A 85 0.42 10.87 -4.77
N GLU A 86 0.64 11.74 -5.76
CA GLU A 86 -0.39 12.16 -6.70
C GLU A 86 -0.99 10.96 -7.46
N ALA A 87 -0.15 10.03 -7.90
CA ALA A 87 -0.62 8.82 -8.59
C ALA A 87 -1.47 7.92 -7.68
N ILE A 88 -1.05 7.72 -6.43
CA ILE A 88 -1.79 6.93 -5.45
C ILE A 88 -3.12 7.58 -5.10
N GLU A 89 -3.14 8.90 -4.87
CA GLU A 89 -4.37 9.63 -4.56
C GLU A 89 -5.37 9.58 -5.72
N ASN A 90 -4.90 9.79 -6.95
CA ASN A 90 -5.75 9.68 -8.14
C ASN A 90 -6.37 8.28 -8.26
N LEU A 91 -5.55 7.23 -8.10
CA LEU A 91 -6.05 5.84 -8.10
C LEU A 91 -7.12 5.61 -7.03
N CYS A 92 -6.91 6.13 -5.82
CA CYS A 92 -7.86 5.97 -4.72
C CYS A 92 -9.17 6.74 -4.98
N ASN A 93 -9.09 7.94 -5.59
CA ASN A 93 -10.25 8.74 -5.96
C ASN A 93 -11.10 8.10 -7.08
N GLU A 94 -10.49 7.28 -7.93
CA GLU A 94 -11.16 6.55 -9.01
C GLU A 94 -11.89 5.27 -8.53
N LEU A 95 -11.68 4.84 -7.28
CA LEU A 95 -12.37 3.66 -6.75
C LEU A 95 -13.88 3.91 -6.65
N ASP A 96 -14.66 2.92 -7.10
CA ASP A 96 -16.12 2.97 -6.99
C ASP A 96 -16.57 3.07 -5.52
N GLY A 97 -17.22 4.18 -5.18
CA GLY A 97 -17.71 4.46 -3.83
C GLY A 97 -18.83 3.53 -3.35
N GLN A 98 -19.48 2.74 -4.22
CA GLN A 98 -20.42 1.69 -3.79
C GLN A 98 -19.69 0.46 -3.27
N THR A 99 -18.50 0.18 -3.78
CA THR A 99 -17.67 -0.96 -3.40
C THR A 99 -16.64 -0.60 -2.32
N TRP A 100 -16.14 0.64 -2.34
CA TRP A 100 -15.00 1.07 -1.52
C TRP A 100 -15.33 2.31 -0.69
N ASN A 101 -14.80 2.35 0.54
CA ASN A 101 -14.64 3.57 1.31
C ASN A 101 -13.17 3.95 1.31
N VAL A 102 -12.86 5.23 1.07
CA VAL A 102 -11.49 5.74 1.18
C VAL A 102 -11.47 6.90 2.17
N LEU A 103 -10.62 6.82 3.19
CA LEU A 103 -10.44 7.86 4.20
C LEU A 103 -9.01 8.38 4.19
N ARG A 104 -8.86 9.70 4.23
CA ARG A 104 -7.58 10.37 4.45
C ARG A 104 -7.46 10.74 5.93
N VAL A 105 -6.38 10.29 6.58
CA VAL A 105 -6.06 10.65 7.96
C VAL A 105 -4.72 11.40 7.97
N GLN A 106 -4.79 12.71 8.19
CA GLN A 106 -3.63 13.61 8.16
C GLN A 106 -3.65 14.58 9.35
N PRO A 107 -2.50 14.87 9.99
CA PRO A 107 -2.41 15.94 10.99
C PRO A 107 -2.76 17.30 10.38
N VAL A 108 -3.78 17.97 10.91
CA VAL A 108 -4.32 19.23 10.35
C VAL A 108 -3.37 20.43 10.48
N ASN A 109 -2.36 20.36 11.35
CA ASN A 109 -1.38 21.42 11.57
C ASN A 109 -0.01 21.13 10.96
N ARG A 110 0.14 20.05 10.17
CA ARG A 110 1.40 19.65 9.54
C ARG A 110 1.17 19.14 8.12
N ASN A 111 1.19 20.07 7.16
CA ASN A 111 0.89 19.76 5.76
C ASN A 111 1.90 18.80 5.10
N ASN A 112 3.14 18.78 5.58
CA ASN A 112 4.22 17.92 5.05
C ASN A 112 4.46 16.67 5.89
N ALA A 113 3.61 16.38 6.88
CA ALA A 113 3.72 15.14 7.64
C ALA A 113 3.24 13.95 6.79
N PRO A 114 3.82 12.76 6.99
CA PRO A 114 3.24 11.54 6.44
C PRO A 114 1.77 11.39 6.87
N TYR A 115 0.96 10.81 5.99
CA TYR A 115 -0.46 10.61 6.23
C TYR A 115 -0.90 9.24 5.73
N LEU A 116 -2.11 8.87 6.15
CA LEU A 116 -2.72 7.59 5.77
C LEU A 116 -3.83 7.81 4.75
N LEU A 117 -3.85 6.94 3.74
CA LEU A 117 -5.08 6.58 3.04
C LEU A 117 -5.53 5.21 3.54
N VAL A 118 -6.76 5.12 4.02
CA VAL A 118 -7.38 3.88 4.47
C VAL A 118 -8.44 3.50 3.47
N ILE A 119 -8.23 2.39 2.77
CA ILE A 119 -9.17 1.83 1.80
C ILE A 119 -9.89 0.66 2.48
N GLU A 120 -11.20 0.73 2.58
CA GLU A 120 -12.06 -0.34 3.11
C GLU A 120 -12.93 -0.90 1.98
N LYS A 121 -12.96 -2.24 1.87
CA LYS A 121 -13.91 -2.95 1.01
C LYS A 121 -15.22 -3.12 1.77
N LYS A 122 -16.31 -2.58 1.24
CA LYS A 122 -17.65 -2.73 1.83
C LYS A 122 -18.08 -4.19 1.85
#